data_AF-A0A1I4PNM1-F1
#
_entry.id   AF-A0A1I4PNM1-F1
#
_cell.length_a   1.000
_cell.length_b   1.000
_cell.length_c   1.000
_cell.angle_alpha   90.00
_cell.angle_beta   90.00
_cell.angle_gamma   90.00
#
_symmetry.space_group_name_H-M   'P 1'
#
loop_
_entity.id
_entity.type
_entity.pdbx_description
1 polymer ?
#
loop_
_entity_poly.entity_id
_entity_poly.type
_entity_poly.pdbx_seq_one_letter_code
_entity_poly.pdbx_strand_id
1 'polypeptide(L)'
;MSATAKKSFLILYWVILTCGAASYSLFYYPDIMIISITVLLFCSLSTMLIASALKNRRLLIQSIMLLISPLLVLGVCVLITALFNVEPPDMYK
;
A
#
# COMPACT_ATOMS: atom_id res chain seq x y z
N MET A 1 -28.17 -6.40 -2.68
CA MET A 1 -27.06 -6.11 -3.62
C MET A 1 -27.11 -7.14 -4.73
N SER A 2 -27.36 -6.74 -5.99
CA SER A 2 -27.45 -7.70 -7.10
C SER A 2 -26.09 -8.37 -7.35
N ALA A 3 -26.10 -9.56 -7.95
CA ALA A 3 -24.86 -10.31 -8.25
C ALA A 3 -23.90 -9.52 -9.15
N THR A 4 -24.44 -8.71 -10.08
CA THR A 4 -23.68 -7.86 -10.99
C THR A 4 -22.97 -6.71 -10.27
N ALA A 5 -23.64 -6.10 -9.28
CA ALA A 5 -23.04 -5.05 -8.46
C ALA A 5 -21.83 -5.60 -7.67
N LYS A 6 -21.97 -6.77 -7.04
CA LYS A 6 -20.86 -7.40 -6.29
C LYS A 6 -19.62 -7.66 -7.15
N LYS A 7 -19.80 -8.14 -8.39
CA LYS A 7 -18.69 -8.34 -9.34
C LYS A 7 -17.97 -7.03 -9.68
N SER A 8 -18.73 -5.95 -9.89
CA SER A 8 -18.17 -4.64 -10.22
C SER A 8 -17.32 -4.07 -9.09
N PHE A 9 -17.77 -4.17 -7.84
CA PHE A 9 -16.97 -3.76 -6.67
C PHE A 9 -15.71 -4.60 -6.50
N LEU A 10 -15.77 -5.89 -6.84
CA LEU A 10 -14.61 -6.76 -6.74
C LEU A 10 -13.55 -6.41 -7.80
N ILE A 11 -13.97 -6.06 -9.02
CA ILE A 11 -13.06 -5.56 -10.06
C ILE A 11 -12.42 -4.24 -9.61
N LEU A 12 -13.23 -3.29 -9.14
CA LEU A 12 -12.74 -2.01 -8.64
C LEU A 12 -11.72 -2.19 -7.49
N TYR A 13 -12.01 -3.11 -6.56
CA TYR A 13 -11.09 -3.47 -5.48
C TYR A 13 -9.72 -3.89 -6.02
N TRP A 14 -9.67 -4.79 -7.01
CA TRP A 14 -8.42 -5.27 -7.58
C TRP A 14 -7.66 -4.18 -8.35
N VAL A 15 -8.36 -3.30 -9.05
CA VAL A 15 -7.73 -2.16 -9.76
C VAL A 15 -7.07 -1.21 -8.76
N ILE A 16 -7.75 -0.87 -7.67
CA ILE A 16 -7.18 0.02 -6.65
C ILE A 16 -6.01 -0.67 -5.92
N LEU A 17 -6.15 -1.95 -5.60
CA LEU A 17 -5.09 -2.73 -4.95
C LEU A 17 -3.82 -2.80 -5.80
N THR A 18 -3.96 -3.07 -7.11
CA THR A 18 -2.83 -3.12 -8.04
C THR A 18 -2.22 -1.74 -8.27
N CYS A 19 -3.02 -0.68 -8.28
CA CYS A 19 -2.53 0.70 -8.32
C CYS A 19 -1.65 1.04 -7.10
N GLY A 20 -2.13 0.73 -5.89
CA GLY A 20 -1.35 0.93 -4.66
C GLY A 20 -0.11 0.02 -4.57
N ALA A 21 -0.16 -1.17 -5.15
CA ALA A 21 1.02 -2.02 -5.27
C ALA A 21 2.03 -1.46 -6.29
N ALA A 22 1.58 -0.88 -7.40
CA ALA A 22 2.45 -0.29 -8.41
C ALA A 22 3.16 0.97 -7.90
N SER A 23 2.54 1.75 -7.01
CA SER A 23 3.18 2.94 -6.43
C SER A 23 4.42 2.62 -5.60
N TYR A 24 4.61 1.37 -5.15
CA TYR A 24 5.85 0.91 -4.51
C TYR A 24 7.09 1.06 -5.39
N SER A 25 6.93 0.92 -6.70
CA SER A 25 8.07 1.07 -7.63
C SER A 25 8.70 2.46 -7.54
N LEU A 26 7.92 3.46 -7.14
CA LEU A 26 8.34 4.86 -7.00
C LEU A 26 8.79 5.21 -5.57
N PHE A 27 8.70 4.27 -4.62
CA PHE A 27 9.04 4.52 -3.22
C PHE A 27 10.53 4.83 -3.00
N TYR A 28 11.40 4.32 -3.89
CA TYR A 28 12.84 4.51 -3.81
C TYR A 28 13.34 5.88 -4.27
N TYR A 29 12.45 6.75 -4.77
CA TYR A 29 12.78 8.12 -5.13
C TYR A 29 12.32 9.07 -4.01
N PRO A 30 13.23 9.76 -3.30
CA PRO A 30 12.86 10.54 -2.12
C PRO A 30 11.90 11.68 -2.44
N ASP A 31 12.04 12.33 -3.59
CA ASP A 31 11.15 13.40 -4.05
C ASP A 31 9.70 12.92 -4.25
N ILE A 32 9.52 11.64 -4.54
CA ILE A 32 8.24 11.02 -4.87
C ILE A 32 7.74 10.11 -3.73
N MET A 33 8.58 9.84 -2.71
CA MET A 33 8.27 8.94 -1.61
C MET A 33 7.03 9.40 -0.85
N ILE A 34 6.90 10.70 -0.55
CA ILE A 34 5.73 11.27 0.14
C ILE A 34 4.47 11.04 -0.68
N ILE A 35 4.54 11.26 -2.00
CA ILE A 35 3.43 11.07 -2.94
C ILE A 35 3.05 9.59 -3.01
N SER A 36 4.04 8.70 -3.11
CA SER A 36 3.84 7.25 -3.12
C SER A 36 3.14 6.78 -1.85
N ILE A 37 3.55 7.27 -0.67
CA ILE A 37 2.92 6.97 0.62
C ILE A 37 1.47 7.48 0.66
N THR A 38 1.20 8.69 0.18
CA THR A 38 -0.17 9.23 0.16
C THR A 38 -1.08 8.42 -0.74
N VAL A 39 -0.61 8.08 -1.95
CA VAL A 39 -1.34 7.22 -2.90
C VAL A 39 -1.64 5.85 -2.27
N LEU A 40 -0.67 5.25 -1.58
CA LEU A 40 -0.83 3.96 -0.89
C LEU A 40 -1.87 4.03 0.23
N LEU A 41 -1.84 5.09 1.04
CA LEU A 41 -2.82 5.34 2.09
C LEU A 41 -4.23 5.43 1.50
N PHE A 42 -4.42 6.25 0.47
CA PHE A 42 -5.71 6.40 -0.21
C PHE A 42 -6.21 5.10 -0.84
N CYS A 43 -5.32 4.34 -1.50
CA CYS A 43 -5.67 3.06 -2.10
C CYS A 43 -6.09 2.06 -1.03
N SER A 44 -5.32 1.94 0.05
CA SER A 44 -5.61 0.99 1.15
C SER A 44 -6.93 1.31 1.86
N LEU A 45 -7.23 2.58 2.14
CA LEU A 45 -8.49 3.01 2.74
C LEU A 45 -9.68 2.71 1.82
N SER A 46 -9.52 2.99 0.53
CA SER A 46 -10.55 2.72 -0.49
C SER A 46 -10.84 1.23 -0.62
N THR A 47 -9.80 0.38 -0.69
CA THR A 47 -9.98 -1.08 -0.76
C THR A 47 -10.57 -1.65 0.54
N MET A 48 -10.22 -1.08 1.69
CA MET A 48 -10.75 -1.48 3.00
C MET A 48 -12.25 -1.14 3.14
N LEU A 49 -12.68 0.04 2.65
CA LEU A 49 -14.10 0.40 2.57
C LEU A 49 -14.88 -0.56 1.65
N ILE A 50 -14.33 -0.90 0.48
CA ILE A 50 -14.96 -1.83 -0.46
C ILE A 50 -15.03 -3.25 0.15
N ALA A 51 -13.96 -3.72 0.79
CA ALA A 51 -13.94 -5.01 1.46
C ALA A 51 -14.96 -5.10 2.61
N SER A 52 -15.11 -4.01 3.37
CA SER A 52 -16.11 -3.89 4.43
C SER A 52 -17.54 -3.92 3.86
N ALA A 53 -17.80 -3.18 2.78
CA ALA A 53 -19.08 -3.19 2.08
C ALA A 53 -19.45 -4.58 1.53
N LEU A 54 -18.46 -5.33 1.05
CA LEU A 54 -18.62 -6.72 0.60
C LEU A 54 -18.70 -7.74 1.75
N LYS A 55 -18.52 -7.31 3.00
CA LYS A 55 -18.45 -8.15 4.21
C LYS A 55 -17.46 -9.32 4.07
N ASN A 56 -16.38 -9.12 3.31
CA ASN A 56 -15.41 -10.17 3.03
C ASN A 56 -14.12 -9.94 3.84
N ARG A 57 -13.97 -10.69 4.93
CA ARG A 57 -12.81 -10.59 5.84
C ARG A 57 -11.46 -10.81 5.14
N ARG A 58 -11.39 -11.67 4.11
CA ARG A 58 -10.13 -11.95 3.40
C ARG A 58 -9.62 -10.72 2.64
N LEU A 59 -10.51 -10.02 1.93
CA LEU A 59 -10.17 -8.79 1.21
C LEU A 59 -9.78 -7.68 2.19
N LEU A 60 -10.44 -7.63 3.35
CA LEU A 60 -10.12 -6.64 4.36
C LEU A 60 -8.70 -6.85 4.92
N ILE A 61 -8.31 -8.10 5.19
CA ILE A 61 -6.94 -8.44 5.62
C ILE A 61 -5.90 -8.05 4.55
N GLN A 62 -6.17 -8.32 3.26
CA GLN A 62 -5.26 -7.93 2.18
C GLN A 62 -5.08 -6.40 2.10
N SER A 63 -6.15 -5.63 2.31
CA SER A 63 -6.06 -4.16 2.34
C SER A 63 -5.21 -3.66 3.52
N ILE A 64 -5.36 -4.27 4.69
CA ILE A 64 -4.54 -3.97 5.88
C ILE A 64 -3.06 -4.32 5.64
N MET A 65 -2.79 -5.46 5.01
CA MET A 65 -1.41 -5.86 4.69
C MET A 65 -0.74 -4.87 3.74
N LEU A 66 -1.48 -4.36 2.75
CA LEU A 66 -1.00 -3.29 1.86
C LEU A 66 -0.66 -2.01 2.64
N LEU A 67 -1.46 -1.66 3.66
CA LEU A 67 -1.24 -0.49 4.51
C LEU A 67 -0.04 -0.62 5.45
N ILE A 68 0.22 -1.83 5.97
CA ILE A 68 1.32 -2.09 6.93
C ILE A 68 2.66 -2.27 6.22
N SER A 69 2.62 -2.75 4.98
CA SER A 69 3.79 -2.97 4.13
C SER A 69 4.82 -1.82 4.09
N PRO A 70 4.44 -0.53 3.91
CA PRO A 70 5.43 0.54 3.79
C PRO A 70 6.03 0.91 5.15
N LEU A 71 5.27 0.74 6.24
CA LEU A 71 5.80 0.88 7.60
C LEU A 71 6.81 -0.22 7.91
N LEU A 72 6.57 -1.45 7.47
CA LEU A 72 7.54 -2.54 7.63
C LEU A 72 8.83 -2.25 6.87
N VAL A 73 8.74 -1.81 5.61
CA VAL A 73 9.92 -1.46 4.81
C VAL A 73 10.70 -0.31 5.45
N LEU A 74 10.02 0.78 5.85
CA LEU A 74 10.65 1.88 6.58
C LEU A 74 11.30 1.44 7.89
N GLY A 75 10.61 0.62 8.68
CA GLY A 75 11.13 0.09 9.95
C GLY A 75 12.38 -0.76 9.76
N VAL A 76 12.41 -1.60 8.72
CA VAL A 76 13.59 -2.41 8.36
C VAL A 76 14.74 -1.51 7.90
N CYS A 77 14.48 -0.52 7.04
CA CYS A 77 15.50 0.44 6.60
C CYS A 77 16.13 1.18 7.79
N VAL A 78 15.31 1.73 8.69
CA VAL A 78 15.79 2.44 9.89
C VAL A 78 16.58 1.50 10.80
N LEU A 79 16.12 0.26 10.99
CA LEU A 79 16.81 -0.72 11.82
C LEU A 79 18.18 -1.09 11.25
N ILE A 80 18.29 -1.26 9.93
CA ILE A 80 19.58 -1.54 9.25
C ILE A 80 20.54 -0.36 9.41
N THR A 81 20.08 0.87 9.17
CA THR A 81 20.90 2.08 9.37
C THR A 81 21.36 2.20 10.83
N ALA A 82 20.48 1.94 11.80
CA ALA A 82 20.82 2.01 13.21
C ALA A 82 21.80 0.91 13.66
N LEU A 83 21.68 -0.32 13.13
CA LEU A 83 22.53 -1.46 13.48
C LEU A 83 23.92 -1.38 12.85
N PHE A 84 23.98 -0.98 11.58
CA PHE A 84 25.22 -1.03 10.81
C PHE A 84 25.93 0.32 10.69
N ASN A 85 25.32 1.41 11.15
CA ASN A 85 25.82 2.78 10.97
C ASN A 85 26.15 3.09 9.49
N VAL A 86 25.50 2.37 8.59
CA VAL A 86 25.58 2.54 7.14
C VAL A 86 24.57 3.63 6.83
N GLU A 87 25.07 4.80 6.41
CA GLU A 87 24.23 5.83 5.82
C GLU A 87 23.35 5.16 4.76
N PRO A 88 22.03 5.42 4.76
CA PRO A 88 21.16 4.89 3.72
C PRO A 88 21.80 5.26 2.37
N PRO A 89 21.87 4.33 1.40
CA PRO A 89 22.54 4.58 0.12
C PRO A 89 22.06 5.91 -0.41
N ASP A 90 23.01 6.82 -0.72
CA ASP A 90 22.77 8.20 -1.15
C ASP A 90 21.61 8.27 -2.15
N MET A 91 20.39 8.44 -1.66
CA MET A 91 19.21 8.73 -2.48
C MET A 91 19.18 10.22 -2.84
N TYR A 92 20.24 10.98 -2.52
CA TYR A 92 20.33 12.44 -2.60
C TYR A 92 21.11 12.96 -3.81
N LYS A 93 21.16 12.20 -4.92
CA LYS A 93 21.72 12.69 -6.19
C LYS A 93 20.74 12.49 -7.35
#